data_AF-A0A835I2U0-F1
#
_entry.id   AF-A0A835I2U0-F1
#
_cell.length_a   1.000
_cell.length_b   1.000
_cell.length_c   1.000
_cell.angle_alpha   90.00
_cell.angle_beta   90.00
_cell.angle_gamma   90.00
#
_symmetry.space_group_name_H-M   'P 1'
#
loop_
_entity.id
_entity.type
_entity.pdbx_description
1 polymer ?
#
loop_
_entity_poly.entity_id
_entity_poly.type
_entity_poly.pdbx_seq_one_letter_code
_entity_poly.pdbx_strand_id
1 'polypeptide(L)'
;MVPLQDAVDCPEWVVPFHVFKSLAEEYDLELVFVKNAHAFVEEYLKKAEFAELMRRLGALGDGNQDQSTLSPDEWEVAYLYLAFVLRKRGQPDGNQKSRPRGNNGQMQISKNDIKYLNMDD
;
A
#
# COMPACT_ATOMS: atom_id res chain seq x y z
N MET A 1 -7.11 -22.55 2.64
CA MET A 1 -8.12 -21.54 2.25
C MET A 1 -8.46 -20.80 3.51
N VAL A 2 -8.07 -19.53 3.61
CA VAL A 2 -8.33 -18.69 4.79
C VAL A 2 -9.48 -17.77 4.38
N PRO A 3 -10.75 -18.18 4.55
CA PRO A 3 -11.85 -17.30 4.20
C PRO A 3 -11.86 -16.11 5.16
N LEU A 4 -11.76 -14.89 4.63
CA LEU A 4 -12.27 -13.71 5.33
C LEU A 4 -13.79 -13.78 5.26
N GLN A 5 -14.36 -14.56 6.18
CA GLN A 5 -15.77 -14.97 6.19
C GLN A 5 -16.76 -13.79 6.09
N ASP A 6 -16.33 -12.58 6.48
CA ASP A 6 -17.15 -11.38 6.51
C ASP A 6 -16.85 -10.36 5.39
N ALA A 7 -15.85 -10.57 4.52
CA ALA A 7 -15.46 -9.56 3.52
C ALA A 7 -15.89 -9.90 2.08
N VAL A 8 -15.72 -11.15 1.63
CA VAL A 8 -16.03 -11.54 0.24
C VAL A 8 -16.10 -13.07 0.08
N ASP A 9 -17.13 -13.56 -0.60
CA ASP A 9 -17.21 -14.95 -1.10
C ASP A 9 -16.94 -14.94 -2.62
N CYS A 10 -15.69 -14.65 -2.99
CA CYS A 10 -15.24 -14.54 -4.37
C CYS A 10 -14.08 -15.50 -4.65
N PRO A 11 -13.97 -16.05 -5.88
CA PRO A 11 -12.78 -16.81 -6.25
C PRO A 11 -11.57 -15.87 -6.32
N GLU A 12 -10.53 -16.21 -5.55
CA GLU A 12 -9.23 -15.51 -5.54
C GLU A 12 -8.16 -16.37 -6.22
N TRP A 13 -7.20 -15.74 -6.90
CA TRP A 13 -6.09 -16.43 -7.57
C TRP A 13 -4.77 -16.10 -6.88
N VAL A 14 -3.92 -17.11 -6.73
CA VAL A 14 -2.54 -16.92 -6.27
C VAL A 14 -1.76 -16.16 -7.33
N VAL A 15 -1.11 -15.07 -6.93
CA VAL A 15 -0.26 -14.25 -7.79
C VAL A 15 1.20 -14.46 -7.41
N PRO A 16 1.98 -15.25 -8.18
CA PRO A 16 3.42 -15.30 -8.01
C PRO A 16 4.02 -13.94 -8.36
N PHE A 17 4.51 -13.21 -7.36
CA PHE A 17 4.87 -11.81 -7.53
C PHE A 17 5.98 -11.57 -8.58
N HIS A 18 6.90 -12.53 -8.74
CA HIS A 18 7.93 -12.47 -9.78
C HIS A 18 7.32 -12.48 -11.19
N VAL A 19 6.30 -13.30 -11.45
CA VAL A 19 5.58 -13.32 -12.73
C VAL A 19 4.80 -12.02 -12.93
N PHE A 20 4.13 -11.54 -11.88
CA PHE A 20 3.42 -10.27 -11.93
C PHE A 20 4.34 -9.09 -12.26
N LYS A 21 5.55 -9.05 -11.67
CA LYS A 21 6.57 -8.05 -11.99
C LYS A 21 6.99 -8.13 -13.46
N SER A 22 7.29 -9.32 -13.97
CA SER A 22 7.68 -9.49 -15.37
C SER A 22 6.57 -9.07 -16.34
N LEU A 23 5.31 -9.39 -16.03
CA LEU A 23 4.16 -8.93 -16.82
C LEU A 23 4.04 -7.39 -16.78
N ALA A 24 4.18 -6.78 -15.61
CA ALA A 24 4.12 -5.32 -15.49
C ALA A 24 5.23 -4.64 -16.33
N GLU A 25 6.44 -5.18 -16.31
CA GLU A 25 7.58 -4.67 -17.08
C GLU A 25 7.35 -4.70 -18.59
N GLU A 26 6.64 -5.72 -19.11
CA GLU A 26 6.27 -5.82 -20.52
C GLU A 26 5.35 -4.68 -20.98
N TYR A 27 4.54 -4.13 -20.06
CA TYR A 27 3.64 -3.01 -20.31
C TYR A 27 4.22 -1.65 -19.90
N ASP A 28 5.55 -1.51 -19.83
CA ASP A 28 6.22 -0.28 -19.44
C ASP A 28 5.86 0.20 -18.02
N LEU A 29 5.46 -0.73 -17.12
CA LEU A 29 5.22 -0.45 -15.71
C LEU A 29 6.43 -0.90 -14.89
N GLU A 30 7.09 0.06 -14.25
CA GLU A 30 8.24 -0.19 -13.39
C GLU A 30 7.79 -0.33 -11.95
N LEU A 31 8.16 -1.44 -11.32
CA LEU A 31 7.97 -1.62 -9.88
C LEU A 31 8.90 -0.72 -9.10
N VAL A 32 8.33 0.21 -8.33
CA VAL A 32 9.11 1.14 -7.51
C VAL A 32 9.10 0.78 -6.04
N PHE A 33 8.01 0.16 -5.57
CA PHE A 33 7.85 -0.20 -4.17
C PHE A 33 7.10 -1.53 -4.07
N VAL A 34 7.56 -2.40 -3.17
CA VAL A 34 6.82 -3.58 -2.72
C VAL A 34 7.17 -3.84 -1.26
N LYS A 35 6.16 -4.01 -0.40
CA LYS A 35 6.32 -4.42 1.01
C LYS A 35 5.18 -5.32 1.45
N ASN A 36 5.48 -6.26 2.33
CA ASN A 36 4.46 -6.97 3.10
C ASN A 36 3.70 -5.97 4.00
N ALA A 37 2.42 -6.22 4.25
CA ALA A 37 1.57 -5.35 5.07
C ALA A 37 2.14 -5.09 6.47
N HIS A 38 2.72 -6.08 7.15
CA HIS A 38 3.35 -5.88 8.46
C HIS A 38 4.49 -4.87 8.39
N ALA A 39 5.41 -5.08 7.47
CA ALA A 39 6.57 -4.20 7.27
C ALA A 39 6.13 -2.78 6.82
N PHE A 40 5.07 -2.69 6.02
CA PHE A 40 4.49 -1.42 5.63
C PHE A 40 3.94 -0.68 6.86
N VAL A 41 3.04 -1.30 7.62
CA VAL A 41 2.43 -0.68 8.79
C VAL A 41 3.49 -0.29 9.83
N GLU A 42 4.44 -1.18 10.13
CA GLU A 42 5.50 -0.91 11.11
C GLU A 42 6.40 0.28 10.71
N GLU A 43 6.74 0.41 9.42
CA GLU A 43 7.57 1.52 8.95
C GLU A 43 6.80 2.84 8.97
N TYR A 44 5.56 2.86 8.48
CA TYR A 44 4.80 4.09 8.32
C TYR A 44 4.16 4.56 9.63
N LEU A 45 3.84 3.67 10.57
CA LEU A 45 3.40 4.05 11.92
C LEU A 45 4.47 4.77 12.76
N LYS A 46 5.76 4.62 12.42
CA LYS A 46 6.85 5.39 13.08
C LYS A 46 6.73 6.90 12.82
N LYS A 47 5.97 7.32 11.80
CA LYS A 47 5.71 8.73 11.52
C LYS A 47 4.46 9.19 12.25
N ALA A 48 4.61 10.23 13.07
CA ALA A 48 3.52 10.77 13.91
C ALA A 48 2.27 11.17 13.11
N GLU A 49 2.44 11.68 11.88
CA GLU A 49 1.33 12.04 11.00
C GLU A 49 0.43 10.84 10.63
N PHE A 50 1.02 9.68 10.39
CA PHE A 50 0.29 8.48 9.98
C PHE A 50 -0.28 7.73 11.18
N ALA A 51 0.43 7.74 12.31
CA ALA A 51 -0.10 7.24 13.57
C ALA A 51 -1.34 8.02 14.02
N GLU A 52 -1.32 9.36 13.89
CA GLU A 52 -2.47 10.21 14.17
C GLU A 52 -3.66 9.87 13.28
N LEU A 53 -3.43 9.73 11.97
CA LEU A 53 -4.46 9.35 11.02
C LEU A 53 -5.06 7.98 11.33
N MET A 54 -4.22 6.98 11.60
CA MET A 54 -4.65 5.63 11.92
C MET A 54 -5.46 5.56 13.22
N ARG A 55 -5.14 6.40 14.21
CA ARG A 55 -5.95 6.53 15.43
C ARG A 55 -7.31 7.17 15.14
N ARG A 56 -7.37 8.21 14.30
CA ARG A 56 -8.64 8.83 13.88
C ARG A 56 -9.51 7.91 13.04
N LEU A 57 -8.91 7.05 12.24
CA LEU A 57 -9.59 5.99 11.50
C LEU A 57 -10.05 4.84 12.40
N GLY A 58 -9.67 4.84 13.67
CA GLY A 58 -10.02 3.77 14.62
C GLY A 58 -9.32 2.46 14.31
N ALA A 59 -8.20 2.46 13.60
CA ALA A 59 -7.43 1.26 13.26
C ALA A 59 -6.44 0.85 14.37
N LEU A 60 -6.05 1.81 15.22
CA LEU A 60 -5.16 1.60 16.38
C LEU A 60 -5.92 1.56 17.71
N GLY A 61 -7.25 1.40 17.68
CA GLY A 61 -8.10 1.56 18.84
C GLY A 61 -8.44 3.02 19.17
N ASP A 62 -9.28 3.23 20.19
CA ASP A 62 -9.80 4.53 20.61
C ASP A 62 -8.83 5.34 21.49
N GLY A 63 -7.61 4.84 21.71
CA GLY A 63 -6.58 5.48 22.53
C GLY A 63 -6.89 5.48 24.04
N ASN A 64 -7.98 4.85 24.48
CA ASN A 64 -8.35 4.73 25.88
C ASN A 64 -8.14 3.30 26.41
N GLN A 65 -8.12 2.32 25.51
CA GLN A 65 -7.63 0.98 25.74
C GLN A 65 -6.45 0.78 24.77
N ASP A 66 -5.26 0.44 25.27
CA ASP A 66 -4.05 0.16 24.46
C ASP A 66 -4.19 -1.06 23.51
N GLN A 67 -5.41 -1.42 23.11
CA GLN A 67 -5.71 -2.52 22.22
C GLN A 67 -5.95 -1.99 20.82
N SER A 68 -5.11 -2.44 19.88
CA SER A 68 -5.38 -2.30 18.45
C SER A 68 -6.71 -2.95 18.10
N THR A 69 -7.41 -2.37 17.13
CA THR A 69 -8.69 -2.90 16.63
C THR A 69 -8.54 -4.24 15.93
N LEU A 70 -7.31 -4.55 15.49
CA LEU A 70 -6.93 -5.85 14.97
C LEU A 70 -6.52 -6.76 16.13
N SER A 71 -7.19 -7.90 16.23
CA SER A 71 -6.78 -9.02 17.08
C SER A 71 -5.48 -9.66 16.56
N PRO A 72 -4.77 -10.45 17.39
CA PRO A 72 -3.55 -11.15 16.96
C PRO A 72 -3.76 -12.02 15.72
N ASP A 73 -4.90 -12.73 15.63
CA ASP A 73 -5.19 -13.60 14.49
C ASP A 73 -5.44 -12.79 13.21
N GLU A 74 -6.17 -11.67 13.30
CA GLU A 74 -6.37 -10.76 12.17
C GLU A 74 -5.06 -10.11 11.73
N TRP A 75 -4.16 -9.82 12.68
CA TRP A 75 -2.83 -9.34 12.36
C TRP A 75 -2.01 -10.39 11.59
N GLU A 76 -2.02 -11.66 12.01
CA GLU A 76 -1.33 -12.73 11.28
C GLU A 76 -1.91 -12.91 9.86
N VAL A 77 -3.24 -12.83 9.70
CA VAL A 77 -3.87 -12.87 8.37
C VAL A 77 -3.46 -11.68 7.50
N ALA A 78 -3.24 -10.49 8.10
CA ALA A 78 -2.77 -9.32 7.37
C ALA A 78 -1.44 -9.58 6.65
N TYR A 79 -0.63 -10.53 7.11
CA TYR A 79 0.63 -10.93 6.45
C TYR A 79 0.40 -11.48 5.03
N LEU A 80 -0.80 -11.94 4.69
CA LEU A 80 -1.14 -12.37 3.32
C LEU A 80 -1.15 -11.20 2.32
N TYR A 81 -1.30 -9.96 2.80
CA TYR A 81 -1.39 -8.78 1.96
C TYR A 81 -0.02 -8.12 1.73
N LEU A 82 0.11 -7.52 0.55
CA LEU A 82 1.28 -6.75 0.15
C LEU A 82 0.86 -5.40 -0.45
N ALA A 83 1.62 -4.36 -0.15
CA ALA A 83 1.49 -3.03 -0.74
C ALA A 83 2.55 -2.87 -1.82
N PHE A 84 2.15 -2.44 -3.03
CA PHE A 84 3.08 -2.22 -4.13
C PHE A 84 2.72 -0.96 -4.92
N VAL A 85 3.73 -0.36 -5.57
CA VAL A 85 3.56 0.84 -6.42
C VAL A 85 4.28 0.61 -7.75
N LEU A 86 3.54 0.81 -8.84
CA LEU A 86 4.06 0.77 -10.21
C LEU A 86 4.10 2.20 -10.78
N ARG A 87 5.19 2.54 -11.49
CA ARG A 87 5.33 3.78 -12.23
C ARG A 87 5.29 3.49 -13.73
N LYS A 88 4.42 4.16 -14.46
CA LYS A 88 4.38 4.10 -15.93
C LYS A 88 5.60 4.80 -16.54
N ARG A 89 6.35 4.13 -17.41
CA ARG A 89 7.47 4.71 -18.17
C ARG A 89 6.94 5.63 -19.27
N GLY A 90 7.67 6.71 -19.56
CA GLY A 90 7.38 7.62 -20.67
C GLY A 90 6.34 8.72 -20.40
N GLN A 91 5.82 8.88 -19.18
CA GLN A 91 5.07 10.08 -18.83
C GLN A 91 6.09 11.22 -18.61
N PRO A 92 6.05 12.33 -19.37
CA PRO A 92 6.95 13.44 -19.11
C PRO A 92 6.67 13.94 -17.70
N ASP A 93 7.74 14.20 -16.95
CA ASP A 93 7.67 14.83 -15.65
C ASP A 93 6.73 16.03 -15.74
N GLY A 94 5.56 15.91 -15.11
CA GLY A 94 4.47 16.85 -15.22
C GLY A 94 4.80 18.18 -14.56
N ASN A 95 5.66 18.97 -15.21
CA ASN A 95 5.77 20.41 -14.98
C ASN A 95 4.78 21.20 -15.86
N GLN A 96 3.75 20.53 -16.40
CA GLN A 96 2.67 21.21 -17.11
C GLN A 96 1.60 21.69 -16.13
N LYS A 97 1.76 22.95 -15.73
CA LYS A 97 0.66 23.79 -15.24
C LYS A 97 -0.50 23.78 -16.26
N SER A 98 -1.59 23.08 -15.97
CA SER A 98 -2.91 23.40 -16.54
C SER A 98 -4.09 22.84 -15.73
N ARG A 99 -4.54 23.63 -14.76
CA ARG A 99 -5.92 23.91 -14.30
C ARG A 99 -6.88 22.78 -13.86
N PRO A 100 -7.84 23.11 -12.96
CA PRO A 100 -8.34 22.19 -11.95
C PRO A 100 -9.43 21.29 -12.52
N ARG A 101 -9.29 19.99 -12.31
CA ARG A 101 -10.31 19.01 -12.63
C ARG A 101 -10.71 18.33 -11.33
N GLY A 102 -11.93 18.65 -10.88
CA GLY A 102 -12.78 17.88 -9.96
C GLY A 102 -12.09 17.28 -8.74
N ASN A 103 -12.38 17.85 -7.58
CA ASN A 103 -12.09 17.32 -6.26
C ASN A 103 -12.67 15.90 -6.07
N ASN A 104 -11.96 14.89 -6.54
CA ASN A 104 -12.18 13.48 -6.21
C ASN A 104 -10.83 12.88 -5.86
N GLY A 105 -10.47 12.97 -4.57
CA GLY A 105 -9.49 12.10 -3.90
C GLY A 105 -8.21 11.79 -4.68
N GLN A 106 -7.57 12.79 -5.29
CA GLN A 106 -6.26 12.57 -5.90
C GLN A 106 -5.27 12.19 -4.79
N MET A 107 -4.89 10.91 -4.72
CA MET A 107 -3.74 10.47 -3.94
C MET A 107 -2.51 11.15 -4.56
N GLN A 108 -2.13 12.31 -4.03
CA GLN A 108 -0.97 13.10 -4.43
C GLN A 108 0.28 12.41 -3.89
N ILE A 109 0.70 11.31 -4.53
CA ILE A 109 1.99 10.67 -4.25
C ILE A 109 3.05 11.53 -4.95
N SER A 110 3.80 12.29 -4.16
CA SER A 110 4.90 13.12 -4.66
C SER A 110 6.11 12.24 -4.95
N LYS A 111 7.01 12.68 -5.83
CA LYS A 111 8.27 11.96 -6.12
C LYS A 111 9.09 11.61 -4.87
N ASN A 112 9.01 12.44 -3.82
CA ASN A 112 9.68 12.23 -2.55
C ASN A 112 9.05 11.11 -1.69
N ASP A 113 7.79 10.76 -1.96
CA ASP A 113 7.08 9.69 -1.23
C ASP A 113 7.43 8.30 -1.78
N ILE A 114 8.06 8.27 -2.96
CA ILE A 114 8.44 7.07 -3.67
C ILE A 114 9.87 6.68 -3.25
N LYS A 115 9.99 5.70 -2.36
CA LYS A 115 11.29 5.08 -2.02
C LYS A 115 11.64 4.03 -3.06
N TYR A 116 12.72 4.27 -3.82
CA TYR A 116 13.28 3.29 -4.74
C TYR A 116 13.99 2.20 -3.96
N LEU A 117 13.71 0.94 -4.28
CA LEU A 117 14.52 -0.18 -3.82
C LEU A 117 15.83 -0.18 -4.62
N ASN A 118 16.97 0.00 -3.94
CA ASN A 118 18.26 -0.33 -4.53
C ASN A 118 18.38 -1.85 -4.52
N MET A 119 18.53 -2.45 -5.71
CA MET A 119 18.77 -3.89 -5.89
C MET A 119 20.27 -4.20 -5.83
N ASP A 120 20.91 -3.86 -4.71
CA ASP A 120 22.29 -4.25 -4.43
C ASP A 120 22.36 -4.86 -3.01
N ASP A 121 21.98 -6.15 -2.91
CA ASP A 121 22.75 -7.27 -2.30
C ASP A 121 21.99 -8.60 -2.53
#